data_AF-A0A7I7SLX0-F1
#
_entry.id   AF-A0A7I7SLX0-F1
#
_cell.length_a   1.000
_cell.length_b   1.000
_cell.length_c   1.000
_cell.angle_alpha   90.00
_cell.angle_beta   90.00
_cell.angle_gamma   90.00
#
_symmetry.space_group_name_H-M   'P 1'
#
loop_
_entity.id
_entity.type
_entity.pdbx_description
1 polymer ?
#
loop_
_entity_poly.entity_id
_entity_poly.type
_entity_poly.pdbx_seq_one_letter_code
_entity_poly.pdbx_strand_id
1 'polypeptide(L)' 'MPSPQSLWSTGKSEFDRRYHWPTQSAARLTVGDWIERVYNRRRRHSKLGMISPVTVENHHTQTAQAA' A
#
# COMPACT_ATOMS: atom_id res chain seq x y z
N MET A 1 8.48 4.21 -3.15
CA MET A 1 7.05 4.55 -2.95
C MET A 1 6.36 4.70 -4.31
N PRO A 2 5.15 4.15 -4.53
CA PRO A 2 4.39 4.39 -5.75
C PRO A 2 4.01 5.87 -5.88
N SER A 3 3.70 6.33 -7.10
CA SER A 3 3.17 7.68 -7.28
C SER A 3 1.75 7.78 -6.68
N PRO A 4 1.34 8.95 -6.16
CA PRO A 4 0.00 9.16 -5.61
C PRO A 4 -1.12 8.77 -6.57
N GLN A 5 -0.91 9.01 -7.87
CA GLN A 5 -1.89 8.71 -8.93
C GLN A 5 -2.11 7.20 -9.14
N SER A 6 -1.06 6.38 -8.99
CA SER A 6 -1.15 4.92 -9.14
C SER A 6 -1.84 4.26 -7.95
N LEU A 7 -1.56 4.75 -6.74
CA LEU A 7 -2.22 4.30 -5.53
C LEU A 7 -3.72 4.64 -5.55
N TRP A 8 -4.06 5.86 -5.97
CA TRP A 8 -5.45 6.31 -6.10
C TRP A 8 -6.25 5.48 -7.12
N SER A 9 -5.69 5.24 -8.31
CA SER A 9 -6.37 4.45 -9.36
C SER A 9 -6.61 3.00 -8.93
N THR A 10 -5.63 2.37 -8.26
CA THR A 10 -5.75 1.00 -7.77
C THR A 10 -6.76 0.91 -6.63
N GLY A 11 -6.70 1.86 -5.69
CA GLY A 11 -7.65 1.95 -4.58
C GLY A 11 -9.07 2.13 -5.08
N LYS A 12 -9.32 3.07 -5.99
CA LYS A 12 -10.66 3.26 -6.57
C LYS A 12 -11.18 1.97 -7.21
N SER A 13 -10.40 1.30 -8.05
CA SER A 13 -10.88 0.08 -8.73
C SER A 13 -11.25 -1.05 -7.76
N GLU A 14 -10.51 -1.23 -6.67
CA GLU A 14 -10.77 -2.27 -5.67
C GLU A 14 -11.95 -1.91 -4.74
N PHE A 15 -12.07 -0.64 -4.34
CA PHE A 15 -13.08 -0.21 -3.38
C PHE A 15 -14.43 0.14 -4.01
N ASP A 16 -14.44 0.69 -5.23
CA ASP A 16 -15.64 1.13 -5.95
C ASP A 16 -16.61 -0.04 -6.19
N ARG A 17 -16.08 -1.23 -6.50
CA ARG A 17 -16.90 -2.41 -6.79
C ARG A 17 -17.31 -3.23 -5.56
N ARG A 18 -16.58 -3.12 -4.44
CA ARG A 18 -16.72 -4.06 -3.29
C ARG A 18 -17.17 -3.42 -1.99
N TYR A 19 -17.07 -2.10 -1.84
CA TYR A 19 -17.30 -1.45 -0.55
C TYR A 19 -18.28 -0.29 -0.68
N HIS A 20 -19.35 -0.36 0.12
CA HIS A 20 -20.23 0.78 0.38
C HIS A 20 -19.94 1.29 1.79
N TRP A 21 -19.55 2.57 1.89
CA TRP A 21 -19.11 3.15 3.15
C TRP A 21 -20.25 3.86 3.85
N PRO A 22 -20.59 3.47 5.09
CA PRO A 22 -21.62 4.17 5.85
C PRO A 22 -21.15 5.55 6.33
N THR A 23 -19.83 5.75 6.49
CA THR A 23 -19.24 7.02 6.91
C THR A 23 -17.86 7.25 6.26
N GLN A 24 -17.47 8.52 6.11
CA GLN A 24 -16.16 8.88 5.58
C GLN A 24 -15.01 8.36 6.47
N SER A 25 -15.22 8.33 7.79
CA SER A 25 -14.23 7.81 8.75
C SER A 25 -13.98 6.32 8.56
N ALA A 26 -15.04 5.53 8.34
CA ALA A 26 -14.90 4.10 8.06
C ALA A 26 -14.12 3.86 6.76
N ALA A 27 -14.41 4.64 5.71
CA ALA A 27 -13.66 4.57 4.45
C ALA A 27 -12.17 4.85 4.65
N ARG A 28 -11.82 5.90 5.41
CA ARG A 28 -10.42 6.25 5.69
C ARG A 28 -9.69 5.15 6.46
N LEU A 29 -10.33 4.57 7.47
CA LEU A 29 -9.75 3.49 8.28
C LEU A 29 -9.52 2.23 7.45
N THR A 30 -10.51 1.80 6.67
CA THR A 30 -10.37 0.58 5.87
C THR A 30 -9.40 0.75 4.70
N VAL A 31 -9.36 1.93 4.07
CA VAL A 31 -8.34 2.24 3.05
C VAL A 31 -6.93 2.22 3.67
N GLY A 32 -6.75 2.80 4.86
CA GLY A 32 -5.48 2.74 5.58
C GLY A 32 -5.03 1.31 5.88
N ASP A 33 -5.92 0.49 6.45
CA ASP A 33 -5.64 -0.91 6.77
C ASP A 33 -5.30 -1.73 5.51
N TRP A 34 -6.02 -1.51 4.41
CA TRP A 34 -5.74 -2.17 3.14
C TRP A 34 -4.39 -1.75 2.55
N ILE A 35 -4.02 -0.47 2.65
CA ILE A 35 -2.69 0.00 2.21
C ILE A 35 -1.61 -0.72 3.01
N GLU A 36 -1.73 -0.82 4.34
CA GLU A 36 -0.72 -1.49 5.17
C GLU A 36 -0.67 -3.01 4.97
N ARG A 37 -1.82 -3.68 4.93
CA ARG A 37 -1.88 -5.15 4.93
C ARG A 37 -1.83 -5.78 3.55
N VAL A 38 -2.42 -5.13 2.56
CA VAL A 38 -2.55 -5.68 1.20
C VAL A 38 -1.55 -5.02 0.28
N TYR A 39 -1.54 -3.69 0.22
CA TYR A 39 -0.67 -2.98 -0.71
C TYR A 39 0.81 -3.11 -0.30
N ASN A 40 1.18 -2.70 0.90
CA ASN A 40 2.57 -2.64 1.37
C ASN A 40 3.20 -4.02 1.61
N ARG A 41 2.39 -5.03 1.98
CA ARG A 41 2.87 -6.39 2.31
C ARG A 41 2.70 -7.43 1.21
N ARG A 42 1.68 -7.31 0.34
CA ARG A 42 1.38 -8.36 -0.66
C ARG A 42 1.65 -7.93 -2.09
N ARG A 43 1.61 -6.62 -2.40
CA ARG A 43 1.78 -6.17 -3.78
C ARG A 43 3.27 -6.12 -4.14
N ARG A 44 3.65 -7.00 -5.06
CA ARG A 44 5.00 -7.01 -5.65
C ARG A 44 5.02 -6.05 -6.83
N HIS A 45 6.00 -5.16 -6.87
CA HIS A 45 6.13 -4.19 -7.96
C HIS A 45 7.31 -4.55 -8.85
N SER A 46 7.09 -4.66 -10.15
CA SER A 46 8.16 -4.88 -11.14
C SER A 46 9.23 -3.79 -11.07
N LYS A 47 8.83 -2.54 -10.83
CA LYS A 47 9.73 -1.39 -10.63
C LYS A 47 10.62 -1.52 -9.39
N LEU A 48 10.23 -2.33 -8.41
CA LEU A 48 11.04 -2.60 -7.22
C LEU A 48 11.84 -3.91 -7.34
N GLY A 49 11.78 -4.63 -8.47
CA GLY A 49 12.41 -5.95 -8.61
C GLY A 49 11.52 -7.10 -8.13
N MET A 50 10.19 -6.96 -8.22
CA MET A 50 9.20 -7.96 -7.78
C MET A 50 9.20 -8.22 -6.27
N ILE A 51 9.74 -7.30 -5.47
CA ILE A 51 9.68 -7.34 -4.01
C ILE A 51 8.60 -6.40 -3.47
N SER A 52 8.15 -6.70 -2.24
CA SER A 52 7.12 -5.91 -1.56
C SER A 52 7.71 -4.61 -1.03
N PRO A 53 6.93 -3.51 -0.98
CA PRO A 53 7.37 -2.25 -0.38
C PRO A 53 7.94 -2.41 1.04
N VAL A 54 7.33 -3.25 1.87
CA VAL A 54 7.84 -3.56 3.21
C VAL A 54 9.22 -4.21 3.21
N THR A 55 9.54 -5.03 2.20
CA THR A 55 10.87 -5.64 2.06
C THR A 55 11.92 -4.60 1.70
N VAL A 56 11.54 -3.61 0.87
CA VAL A 56 12.40 -2.47 0.57
C VAL A 56 12.62 -1.62 1.82
N GLU A 57 11.56 -1.21 2.52
CA GLU A 57 11.71 -0.43 3.76
C GLU A 57 12.56 -1.15 4.80
N ASN A 58 12.33 -2.45 5.04
CA ASN A 58 13.16 -3.24 5.95
C ASN A 58 14.63 -3.27 5.55
N HIS A 59 14.94 -3.39 4.25
CA HIS A 59 16.32 -3.35 3.78
C HIS A 59 16.95 -1.98 3.99
N HIS A 60 16.20 -0.90 3.77
CA HIS A 60 16.66 0.48 4.03
C HIS A 60 16.88 0.74 5.52
N THR A 61 15.97 0.30 6.39
CA THR A 61 16.11 0.41 7.85
C THR A 61 17.30 -0.40 8.36
N GLN A 62 17.51 -1.61 7.84
CA GLN A 62 18.64 -2.47 8.23
C GLN A 62 19.98 -1.90 7.76
N THR A 63 20.02 -1.24 6.59
CA THR A 63 21.21 -0.50 6.13
C THR A 63 21.47 0.75 6.98
N ALA A 64 20.42 1.45 7.41
CA ALA A 64 20.54 2.64 8.27
C ALA A 64 20.91 2.31 9.73
N GLN A 65 20.59 1.11 10.22
CA GLN A 65 21.00 0.64 11.55
C GLN A 65 22.40 0.00 11.57
N ALA A 66 22.97 -0.29 10.40
CA ALA A 66 24.30 -0.88 10.25
C ALA A 66 25.41 0.14 9.89
N ALA A 67 25.09 1.44 9.92
CA ALA A 67 26.01 2.56 9.69
C ALA A 67 26.15 3.39 10.98
#